data_AF-A0AAV8XNL8-F1
#
_entry.id   AF-A0AAV8XNL8-F1
#
_cell.length_a   1.000
_cell.length_b   1.000
_cell.length_c   1.000
_cell.angle_alpha   90.00
_cell.angle_beta   90.00
_cell.angle_gamma   90.00
#
_symmetry.space_group_name_H-M   'P 1'
#
loop_
_entity.id
_entity.type
_entity.pdbx_description
1 polymer ?
#
loop_
_entity_poly.entity_id
_entity_poly.type
_entity_poly.pdbx_seq_one_letter_code
_entity_poly.pdbx_strand_id
1 'polypeptide(L)'
;MESLASFLGPNEVFFLSQDDKARVPIEITAATKQAPLLMHMQYRVSLPDHDWVVAAGHKLIPSVYAGIVIEPNGFGNPSKVTYSGPTFIAIRSGKHSSSTAKSHANDFKKIFELESFKSFAYTNTGSTKPVVIISADGGPDENSRYGKVIFYAIQHFRDFNLDALFVVTNAPGRSAYNRVERRMAPLSHELAGLILPHEHYGSHLDSYGKTVDKDLE
;
A
#
# COMPACT_ATOMS: atom_id res chain seq x y z
N MET A 1 9.28 -1.54 15.47
CA MET A 1 9.44 -0.11 15.10
C MET A 1 8.53 0.81 15.90
N GLU A 2 7.44 0.28 16.41
CA GLU A 2 6.40 0.95 17.16
C GLU A 2 6.91 1.65 18.41
N SER A 3 7.77 0.99 19.19
CA SER A 3 8.39 1.60 20.36
C SER A 3 9.21 2.84 20.00
N LEU A 4 9.92 2.81 18.86
CA LEU A 4 10.69 3.97 18.39
C LEU A 4 9.74 5.09 17.94
N ALA A 5 8.72 4.74 17.15
CA ALA A 5 7.72 5.70 16.69
C ALA A 5 6.98 6.39 17.85
N SER A 6 6.59 5.64 18.88
CA SER A 6 5.91 6.20 20.06
C SER A 6 6.85 6.89 21.04
N PHE A 7 8.14 6.56 21.05
CA PHE A 7 9.18 7.27 21.79
C PHE A 7 9.41 8.67 21.21
N LEU A 8 9.57 8.77 19.88
CA LEU A 8 9.76 10.05 19.19
C LEU A 8 8.46 10.87 19.13
N GLY A 9 7.32 10.20 19.02
CA GLY A 9 5.99 10.80 19.12
C GLY A 9 5.45 11.38 17.81
N PRO A 10 4.17 11.80 17.82
CA PRO A 10 3.44 12.18 16.61
C PRO A 10 3.91 13.47 15.94
N ASN A 11 4.61 14.35 16.67
CA ASN A 11 5.09 15.61 16.09
C ASN A 11 6.36 15.43 15.26
N GLU A 12 7.15 14.41 15.58
CA GLU A 12 8.46 14.17 14.96
C GLU A 12 8.44 13.06 13.90
N VAL A 13 7.47 12.14 13.99
CA VAL A 13 7.41 10.95 13.14
C VAL A 13 6.24 11.00 12.16
N PHE A 14 6.54 10.75 10.89
CA PHE A 14 5.58 10.28 9.90
C PHE A 14 5.74 8.77 9.69
N PHE A 15 4.76 7.98 10.12
CA PHE A 15 4.76 6.52 9.95
C PHE A 15 3.79 6.13 8.84
N LEU A 16 4.34 5.60 7.74
CA LEU A 16 3.64 5.04 6.60
C LEU A 16 3.75 3.50 6.58
N SER A 17 2.64 2.82 6.32
CA SER A 17 2.62 1.39 6.00
C SER A 17 2.13 1.21 4.58
N GLN A 18 2.85 0.44 3.76
CA GLN A 18 2.52 0.24 2.35
C GLN A 18 2.57 -1.24 1.98
N ASP A 19 1.81 -1.58 0.95
CA ASP A 19 1.83 -2.89 0.30
C ASP A 19 1.09 -2.82 -1.05
N ASP A 20 1.32 -3.82 -1.88
CA ASP A 20 0.49 -4.11 -3.04
C ASP A 20 -0.62 -5.10 -2.68
N LYS A 21 -1.83 -4.83 -3.17
CA LYS A 21 -2.92 -5.79 -3.10
C LYS A 21 -2.84 -6.78 -4.25
N ALA A 22 -3.48 -7.93 -4.04
CA ALA A 22 -3.89 -8.87 -5.08
C ALA A 22 -4.31 -8.13 -6.34
N ARG A 23 -3.79 -8.62 -7.46
CA ARG A 23 -4.24 -8.17 -8.78
C ARG A 23 -5.75 -8.40 -8.89
N VAL A 24 -6.49 -7.53 -9.56
CA VAL A 24 -7.90 -7.76 -9.90
C VAL A 24 -7.95 -8.11 -11.38
N PRO A 25 -8.43 -9.32 -11.76
CA PRO A 25 -8.50 -9.70 -13.15
C PRO A 25 -9.70 -9.04 -13.83
N ILE A 26 -9.52 -8.63 -15.07
CA ILE A 26 -10.60 -8.17 -15.95
C ILE A 26 -11.16 -9.40 -16.69
N GLU A 27 -12.47 -9.45 -16.93
CA GLU A 27 -13.22 -10.53 -17.63
C GLU A 27 -13.38 -11.90 -16.95
N ILE A 28 -12.71 -12.19 -15.83
CA ILE A 28 -12.92 -13.45 -15.09
C ILE A 28 -13.19 -13.22 -13.60
N THR A 29 -13.94 -14.11 -12.95
CA THR A 29 -14.28 -14.01 -11.53
C THR A 29 -13.02 -13.91 -10.66
N ALA A 30 -12.89 -12.81 -9.91
CA ALA A 30 -11.69 -12.48 -9.13
C ALA A 30 -11.36 -13.45 -7.97
N ALA A 31 -12.31 -14.29 -7.54
CA ALA A 31 -12.09 -15.29 -6.51
C ALA A 31 -12.92 -16.56 -6.78
N THR A 32 -12.27 -17.73 -6.76
CA THR A 32 -12.94 -19.05 -6.85
C THR A 32 -13.34 -19.61 -5.49
N LYS A 33 -13.01 -18.92 -4.39
CA LYS A 33 -13.44 -19.29 -3.03
C LYS A 33 -14.49 -18.31 -2.52
N GLN A 34 -15.67 -18.84 -2.22
CA GLN A 34 -16.73 -18.12 -1.53
C GLN A 34 -16.24 -17.73 -0.13
N ALA A 35 -16.31 -16.45 0.23
CA ALA A 35 -16.09 -16.00 1.61
C ALA A 35 -17.40 -16.18 2.39
N PRO A 36 -17.53 -17.18 3.28
CA PRO A 36 -18.74 -17.33 4.07
C PRO A 36 -18.82 -16.22 5.13
N LEU A 37 -20.03 -15.72 5.35
CA LEU A 37 -20.33 -14.55 6.17
C LEU A 37 -21.31 -14.96 7.29
N LEU A 38 -20.87 -14.93 8.55
CA LEU A 38 -21.72 -14.63 9.71
C LEU A 38 -20.85 -14.22 10.91
N MET A 39 -21.23 -13.13 11.58
CA MET A 39 -20.41 -12.37 12.52
C MET A 39 -20.85 -12.61 13.98
N HIS A 40 -19.95 -13.12 14.82
CA HIS A 40 -19.88 -12.83 16.26
C HIS A 40 -18.41 -12.91 16.69
N MET A 41 -17.72 -11.77 16.70
CA MET A 41 -16.26 -11.73 16.89
C MET A 41 -15.84 -11.70 18.36
N GLN A 42 -15.47 -12.86 18.88
CA GLN A 42 -14.36 -12.98 19.82
C GLN A 42 -13.37 -14.01 19.25
N TYR A 43 -12.08 -13.70 19.36
CA TYR A 43 -10.87 -14.51 19.14
C TYR A 43 -10.08 -14.40 17.82
N ARG A 44 -8.79 -14.75 17.97
CA ARG A 44 -7.60 -14.45 17.16
C ARG A 44 -7.73 -14.82 15.69
N VAL A 45 -7.34 -13.88 14.83
CA VAL A 45 -7.38 -13.99 13.37
C VAL A 45 -6.03 -14.50 12.83
N SER A 46 -6.04 -15.55 12.02
CA SER A 46 -5.04 -15.81 10.98
C SER A 46 -5.73 -15.65 9.62
N LEU A 47 -5.37 -14.62 8.85
CA LEU A 47 -5.87 -14.44 7.48
C LEU A 47 -4.96 -15.21 6.51
N PRO A 48 -5.53 -15.96 5.54
CA PRO A 48 -4.77 -16.46 4.40
C PRO A 48 -4.20 -15.30 3.57
N ASP A 49 -3.06 -15.54 2.95
CA ASP A 49 -2.38 -14.62 2.03
C ASP A 49 -3.32 -14.20 0.89
N HIS A 50 -3.26 -12.91 0.52
CA HIS A 50 -4.26 -12.26 -0.30
C HIS A 50 -3.91 -12.22 -1.78
N ASP A 51 -3.02 -13.05 -2.29
CA ASP A 51 -2.72 -13.14 -3.71
C ASP A 51 -3.70 -14.08 -4.45
N TRP A 52 -4.83 -13.53 -4.92
CA TRP A 52 -5.96 -14.33 -5.43
C TRP A 52 -5.89 -14.76 -6.91
N VAL A 53 -4.96 -14.24 -7.75
CA VAL A 53 -5.19 -14.26 -9.22
C VAL A 53 -4.32 -15.20 -10.05
N VAL A 54 -5.00 -16.16 -10.69
CA VAL A 54 -4.54 -16.93 -11.85
C VAL A 54 -5.44 -16.59 -13.05
N ALA A 55 -5.11 -15.51 -13.78
CA ALA A 55 -5.87 -15.03 -14.94
C ALA A 55 -4.91 -14.52 -16.04
N ALA A 56 -5.27 -14.72 -17.32
CA ALA A 56 -4.51 -14.25 -18.48
C ALA A 56 -4.85 -12.82 -18.95
N GLY A 57 -5.97 -12.24 -18.50
CA GLY A 57 -6.43 -10.91 -18.92
C GLY A 57 -5.68 -9.73 -18.30
N HIS A 58 -6.04 -8.50 -18.71
CA HIS A 58 -5.57 -7.26 -18.11
C HIS A 58 -5.87 -7.27 -16.59
N LYS A 59 -4.98 -6.69 -15.79
CA LYS A 59 -5.07 -6.70 -14.33
C LYS A 59 -4.97 -5.29 -13.78
N LEU A 60 -5.75 -4.98 -12.76
CA LEU A 60 -5.51 -3.80 -11.92
C LEU A 60 -4.71 -4.20 -10.67
N ILE A 61 -3.75 -3.37 -10.27
CA ILE A 61 -2.94 -3.53 -9.07
C ILE A 61 -3.24 -2.34 -8.16
N PRO A 62 -3.99 -2.51 -7.08
CA PRO A 62 -4.13 -1.49 -6.06
C PRO A 62 -2.89 -1.49 -5.16
N SER A 63 -2.11 -0.42 -5.17
CA SER A 63 -1.08 -0.20 -4.15
C SER A 63 -1.66 0.67 -3.04
N VAL A 64 -1.54 0.23 -1.79
CA VAL A 64 -2.22 0.83 -0.65
C VAL A 64 -1.20 1.43 0.31
N TYR A 65 -1.44 2.66 0.73
CA TYR A 65 -0.58 3.42 1.63
C TYR A 65 -1.39 3.95 2.80
N ALA A 66 -1.11 3.47 4.01
CA ALA A 66 -1.77 3.87 5.24
C ALA A 66 -0.87 4.76 6.08
N GLY A 67 -1.30 6.00 6.32
CA GLY A 67 -0.72 6.85 7.36
C GLY A 67 -1.13 6.31 8.72
N ILE A 68 -0.17 6.14 9.63
CA ILE A 68 -0.38 5.53 10.93
C ILE A 68 -0.43 6.62 12.01
N VAL A 69 -1.55 6.69 12.73
CA VAL A 69 -1.71 7.59 13.88
C VAL A 69 -0.88 7.07 15.05
N ILE A 70 0.00 7.95 15.54
CA ILE A 70 0.72 7.79 16.80
C ILE A 70 0.01 8.66 17.83
N GLU A 71 -0.47 8.06 18.92
CA GLU A 71 -1.12 8.82 19.99
C GLU A 71 -0.09 9.59 20.82
N PRO A 72 -0.42 10.81 21.28
CA PRO A 72 0.44 11.56 22.19
C PRO A 72 0.55 10.88 23.56
N ASN A 73 1.55 11.28 24.35
CA ASN A 73 1.76 10.82 25.73
C ASN A 73 1.93 9.29 25.85
N GLY A 74 2.50 8.69 24.80
CA GLY A 74 2.67 7.24 24.64
C GLY A 74 4.11 6.76 24.70
N PHE A 75 4.96 7.46 25.44
CA PHE A 75 6.42 7.33 25.38
C PHE A 75 6.91 5.87 25.43
N GLY A 76 7.46 5.38 24.31
CA GLY A 76 7.99 4.02 24.17
C GLY A 76 6.94 2.90 24.15
N ASN A 77 5.65 3.21 24.29
CA ASN A 77 4.57 2.23 24.33
C ASN A 77 4.09 1.88 22.90
N PRO A 78 4.26 0.63 22.43
CA PRO A 78 3.82 0.22 21.10
C PRO A 78 2.32 0.32 20.86
N SER A 79 1.50 0.20 21.91
CA SER A 79 0.03 0.23 21.75
C SER A 79 -0.49 1.60 21.32
N LYS A 80 0.34 2.64 21.46
CA LYS A 80 0.06 4.02 21.04
C LYS A 80 0.31 4.25 19.56
N VAL A 81 0.91 3.27 18.87
CA VAL A 81 0.98 3.25 17.41
C VAL A 81 -0.21 2.44 16.91
N THR A 82 -1.22 3.14 16.41
CA THR A 82 -2.52 2.55 16.10
C THR A 82 -2.55 1.90 14.71
N TYR A 83 -3.72 1.45 14.26
CA TYR A 83 -3.95 1.08 12.87
C TYR A 83 -4.72 2.17 12.11
N SER A 84 -5.03 3.29 12.78
CA SER A 84 -5.88 4.38 12.30
C SER A 84 -5.09 5.41 11.49
N GLY A 85 -5.80 6.25 10.73
CA GLY A 85 -5.22 7.29 9.88
C GLY A 85 -5.70 7.23 8.42
N PRO A 86 -5.30 8.21 7.59
CA PRO A 86 -5.69 8.31 6.19
C PRO A 86 -5.11 7.16 5.38
N THR A 87 -5.78 6.81 4.29
CA THR A 87 -5.33 5.76 3.37
C THR A 87 -5.38 6.30 1.95
N PHE A 88 -4.26 6.21 1.24
CA PHE A 88 -4.15 6.51 -0.18
C PHE A 88 -4.07 5.19 -0.94
N ILE A 89 -4.81 5.07 -2.04
CA ILE A 89 -4.84 3.88 -2.89
C ILE A 89 -4.53 4.33 -4.31
N ALA A 90 -3.44 3.84 -4.88
CA ALA A 90 -3.10 4.03 -6.27
C ALA A 90 -3.54 2.80 -7.08
N ILE A 91 -4.42 2.99 -8.06
CA ILE A 91 -4.90 1.92 -8.93
C ILE A 91 -4.08 1.92 -10.21
N ARG A 92 -3.46 0.79 -10.51
CA ARG A 92 -2.49 0.65 -11.61
C ARG A 92 -2.90 -0.41 -12.62
N SER A 93 -2.61 -0.21 -13.89
CA SER A 93 -2.66 -1.31 -14.87
C SER A 93 -1.41 -2.18 -14.76
N GLY A 94 -1.59 -3.47 -14.49
CA GLY A 94 -0.50 -4.44 -14.45
C GLY A 94 0.23 -4.63 -15.79
N LYS A 95 -0.33 -4.17 -16.91
CA LYS A 95 0.31 -4.21 -18.23
C LYS A 95 1.05 -2.90 -18.56
N HIS A 96 0.41 -1.75 -18.33
CA HIS A 96 0.91 -0.45 -18.80
C HIS A 96 1.64 0.36 -17.73
N SER A 97 1.36 0.11 -16.45
CA SER A 97 1.88 0.90 -15.33
C SER A 97 2.04 0.02 -14.09
N SER A 98 2.90 -0.98 -14.17
CA SER A 98 3.11 -1.94 -13.08
C SER A 98 3.54 -1.27 -11.77
N SER A 99 3.23 -1.94 -10.66
CA SER A 99 3.84 -1.58 -9.39
C SER A 99 5.35 -1.86 -9.45
N THR A 100 6.13 -0.86 -9.11
CA THR A 100 7.60 -0.91 -9.13
C THR A 100 8.14 -0.03 -8.02
N ALA A 101 9.41 -0.20 -7.63
CA ALA A 101 10.06 0.70 -6.67
C ALA A 101 9.95 2.19 -7.07
N LYS A 102 9.98 2.51 -8.38
CA LYS A 102 9.79 3.88 -8.89
C LYS A 102 8.36 4.37 -8.70
N SER A 103 7.38 3.48 -8.95
CA SER A 103 5.96 3.77 -8.79
C SER A 103 5.65 4.09 -7.32
N HIS A 104 6.17 3.29 -6.37
CA HIS A 104 6.05 3.57 -4.94
C HIS A 104 6.73 4.89 -4.54
N ALA A 105 7.90 5.19 -5.10
CA ALA A 105 8.58 6.45 -4.82
C ALA A 105 7.79 7.68 -5.28
N ASN A 106 7.12 7.59 -6.43
CA ASN A 106 6.25 8.67 -6.92
C ASN A 106 5.01 8.84 -6.05
N ASP A 107 4.39 7.72 -5.63
CA ASP A 107 3.24 7.76 -4.72
C ASP A 107 3.62 8.35 -3.37
N PHE A 108 4.79 8.00 -2.84
CA PHE A 108 5.31 8.58 -1.61
C PHE A 108 5.40 10.11 -1.72
N LYS A 109 5.92 10.63 -2.83
CA LYS A 109 5.92 12.08 -3.09
C LYS A 109 4.51 12.65 -3.16
N LYS A 110 3.60 11.94 -3.84
CA LYS A 110 2.21 12.38 -3.95
C LYS A 110 1.53 12.49 -2.58
N ILE A 111 1.82 11.57 -1.66
CA ILE A 111 1.26 11.57 -0.30
C ILE A 111 1.58 12.87 0.45
N PHE A 112 2.77 13.46 0.24
CA PHE A 112 3.11 14.76 0.85
C PHE A 112 2.28 15.93 0.30
N GLU A 113 1.70 15.80 -0.89
CA GLU A 113 0.83 16.81 -1.49
C GLU A 113 -0.64 16.68 -1.05
N LEU A 114 -1.02 15.55 -0.44
CA LEU A 114 -2.41 15.27 -0.08
C LEU A 114 -2.78 15.97 1.24
N GLU A 115 -3.86 16.77 1.22
CA GLU A 115 -4.33 17.48 2.42
C GLU A 115 -4.65 16.53 3.58
N SER A 116 -5.20 15.33 3.28
CA SER A 116 -5.49 14.31 4.29
C SER A 116 -4.25 13.78 5.03
N PHE A 117 -3.06 13.95 4.46
CA PHE A 117 -1.78 13.51 5.05
C PHE A 117 -0.97 14.66 5.62
N LYS A 118 -1.40 15.91 5.46
CA LYS A 118 -0.63 17.09 5.86
C LYS A 118 -0.25 17.10 7.34
N SER A 119 -1.20 16.77 8.22
CA SER A 119 -0.96 16.66 9.67
C SER A 119 -0.05 15.48 10.05
N PHE A 120 0.13 14.51 9.14
CA PHE A 120 1.01 13.36 9.31
C PHE A 120 2.42 13.64 8.81
N ALA A 121 2.55 14.33 7.67
CA ALA A 121 3.80 14.59 6.98
C ALA A 121 4.53 15.85 7.48
N TYR A 122 3.80 16.85 7.98
CA TYR A 122 4.34 18.13 8.40
C TYR A 122 4.16 18.37 9.91
N THR A 123 5.08 19.13 10.47
CA THR A 123 5.00 19.68 11.83
C THR A 123 3.99 20.82 11.88
N ASN A 124 3.64 21.26 13.09
CA ASN A 124 2.74 22.41 13.29
C ASN A 124 3.33 23.73 12.75
N THR A 125 4.64 23.79 12.51
CA THR A 125 5.32 24.95 11.91
C THR A 125 5.37 24.88 10.38
N GLY A 126 4.82 23.82 9.77
CA GLY A 126 4.78 23.63 8.32
C GLY A 126 6.05 23.03 7.72
N SER A 127 7.05 22.68 8.53
CA SER A 127 8.22 21.93 8.07
C SER A 127 7.89 20.44 7.94
N THR A 128 8.55 19.72 7.03
CA THR A 128 8.46 18.26 7.01
C THR A 128 8.87 17.69 8.36
N LYS A 129 8.19 16.63 8.82
CA LYS A 129 8.62 15.92 10.02
C LYS A 129 9.99 15.28 9.80
N PRO A 130 10.92 15.39 10.77
CA PRO A 130 12.31 14.99 10.57
C PRO A 130 12.49 13.47 10.43
N VAL A 131 11.56 12.66 10.95
CA VAL A 131 11.67 11.21 10.91
C VAL A 131 10.55 10.59 10.10
N VAL A 132 10.91 9.77 9.11
CA VAL A 132 9.97 8.94 8.36
C VAL A 132 10.23 7.46 8.64
N ILE A 133 9.15 6.71 8.87
CA ILE A 133 9.19 5.25 8.98
C ILE A 133 8.26 4.69 7.90
N ILE A 134 8.81 3.84 7.03
CA ILE A 134 8.07 3.07 6.01
C ILE A 134 8.11 1.61 6.41
N SER A 135 6.94 1.00 6.60
CA SER A 135 6.79 -0.44 6.81
C SER A 135 6.15 -1.09 5.60
N ALA A 136 6.78 -2.15 5.09
CA ALA A 136 6.33 -2.92 3.94
C ALA A 136 6.38 -4.42 4.22
N ASP A 137 5.74 -5.24 3.37
CA ASP A 137 5.87 -6.70 3.47
C ASP A 137 7.24 -7.17 2.97
N GLY A 138 7.81 -6.46 2.00
CA GLY A 138 9.15 -6.72 1.48
C GLY A 138 9.17 -7.57 0.22
N GLY A 139 8.11 -7.50 -0.58
CA GLY A 139 8.12 -7.94 -1.98
C GLY A 139 9.22 -7.24 -2.80
N PRO A 140 9.52 -7.71 -4.02
CA PRO A 140 10.68 -7.24 -4.78
C PRO A 140 10.75 -5.72 -5.00
N ASP A 141 9.61 -5.05 -5.06
CA ASP A 141 9.54 -3.61 -5.32
C ASP A 141 9.54 -2.75 -4.05
N GLU A 142 9.49 -3.37 -2.88
CA GLU A 142 9.45 -2.71 -1.57
C GLU A 142 10.55 -3.19 -0.62
N ASN A 143 11.30 -4.23 -1.01
CA ASN A 143 12.31 -4.82 -0.15
C ASN A 143 13.47 -3.85 0.11
N SER A 144 13.67 -3.48 1.37
CA SER A 144 14.71 -2.54 1.80
C SER A 144 16.15 -2.99 1.47
N ARG A 145 16.37 -4.26 1.13
CA ARG A 145 17.68 -4.77 0.71
C ARG A 145 17.99 -4.56 -0.77
N TYR A 146 17.00 -4.20 -1.58
CA TYR A 146 17.19 -4.10 -3.02
C TYR A 146 17.65 -2.71 -3.44
N GLY A 147 18.66 -2.65 -4.31
CA GLY A 147 19.33 -1.41 -4.68
C GLY A 147 18.41 -0.32 -5.24
N LYS A 148 17.35 -0.69 -5.97
CA LYS A 148 16.35 0.27 -6.47
C LYS A 148 15.57 0.94 -5.34
N VAL A 149 15.15 0.16 -4.35
CA VAL A 149 14.42 0.68 -3.16
C VAL A 149 15.35 1.57 -2.34
N ILE A 150 16.61 1.15 -2.14
CA ILE A 150 17.64 1.97 -1.45
C ILE A 150 17.86 3.29 -2.19
N PHE A 151 17.96 3.26 -3.52
CA PHE A 151 18.15 4.46 -4.33
C PHE A 151 17.00 5.47 -4.09
N TYR A 152 15.74 5.02 -4.17
CA TYR A 152 14.60 5.91 -3.93
C TYR A 152 14.49 6.36 -2.48
N ALA A 153 14.85 5.52 -1.51
CA ALA A 153 14.93 5.92 -0.10
C ALA A 153 15.95 7.05 0.12
N ILE A 154 17.14 6.97 -0.52
CA ILE A 154 18.14 8.06 -0.49
C ILE A 154 17.57 9.34 -1.12
N GLN A 155 16.83 9.23 -2.22
CA GLN A 155 16.18 10.39 -2.82
C GLN A 155 15.15 11.00 -1.86
N HIS A 156 14.30 10.21 -1.22
CA HIS A 156 13.33 10.70 -0.23
C HIS A 156 14.01 11.39 0.95
N PHE A 157 15.08 10.80 1.49
CA PHE A 157 15.86 11.40 2.58
C PHE A 157 16.35 12.81 2.23
N ARG A 158 16.85 12.99 1.01
CA ARG A 158 17.35 14.29 0.52
C ARG A 158 16.24 15.26 0.17
N ASP A 159 15.25 14.81 -0.60
CA ASP A 159 14.16 15.65 -1.13
C ASP A 159 13.31 16.24 0.00
N PHE A 160 13.10 15.49 1.08
CA PHE A 160 12.29 15.90 2.23
C PHE A 160 13.10 16.45 3.41
N ASN A 161 14.43 16.56 3.27
CA ASN A 161 15.35 17.03 4.31
C ASN A 161 15.12 16.32 5.65
N LEU A 162 15.15 14.99 5.62
CA LEU A 162 14.91 14.14 6.78
C LEU A 162 16.18 14.02 7.64
N ASP A 163 16.00 13.90 8.95
CA ASP A 163 17.07 13.54 9.88
C ASP A 163 17.22 12.02 9.97
N ALA A 164 16.13 11.28 9.79
CA ALA A 164 16.15 9.82 9.73
C ALA A 164 15.06 9.25 8.81
N LEU A 165 15.43 8.23 8.04
CA LEU A 165 14.50 7.42 7.25
C LEU A 165 14.70 5.94 7.60
N PHE A 166 13.65 5.29 8.09
CA PHE A 166 13.64 3.87 8.37
C PHE A 166 12.73 3.15 7.37
N VAL A 167 13.29 2.22 6.59
CA VAL A 167 12.51 1.34 5.72
C VAL A 167 12.60 -0.08 6.28
N VAL A 168 11.49 -0.58 6.83
CA VAL A 168 11.42 -1.89 7.46
C VAL A 168 10.52 -2.83 6.67
N THR A 169 10.96 -4.07 6.59
CA THR A 169 10.24 -5.14 5.91
C THR A 169 9.91 -6.24 6.90
N ASN A 170 8.72 -6.83 6.75
CA ASN A 170 8.36 -8.00 7.52
C ASN A 170 9.23 -9.20 7.12
N ALA A 171 9.40 -10.13 8.06
CA ALA A 171 10.05 -11.40 7.75
C ALA A 171 9.14 -12.26 6.85
N PRO A 172 9.69 -13.13 6.00
CA PRO A 172 8.89 -14.08 5.23
C PRO A 172 7.89 -14.84 6.10
N GLY A 173 6.63 -14.93 5.65
CA GLY A 173 5.54 -15.57 6.42
C GLY A 173 4.95 -14.71 7.55
N ARG A 174 5.35 -13.44 7.66
CA ARG A 174 4.77 -12.45 8.59
C ARG A 174 3.99 -11.34 7.88
N SER A 175 3.65 -11.51 6.60
CA SER A 175 2.90 -10.53 5.79
C SER A 175 1.58 -10.10 6.43
N ALA A 176 0.86 -11.05 7.02
CA ALA A 176 -0.37 -10.80 7.78
C ALA A 176 -0.24 -9.79 8.95
N TYR A 177 0.98 -9.46 9.38
CA TYR A 177 1.25 -8.46 10.42
C TYR A 177 1.60 -7.07 9.86
N ASN A 178 1.71 -6.92 8.53
CA ASN A 178 1.82 -5.59 7.91
C ASN A 178 0.58 -4.77 8.28
N ARG A 179 0.77 -3.52 8.72
CA ARG A 179 -0.33 -2.74 9.34
C ARG A 179 -1.39 -2.37 8.31
N VAL A 180 -0.99 -2.20 7.07
CA VAL A 180 -1.87 -1.92 5.94
C VAL A 180 -2.77 -3.12 5.58
N GLU A 181 -2.44 -4.36 5.99
CA GLU A 181 -3.30 -5.54 5.74
C GLU A 181 -4.74 -5.37 6.23
N ARG A 182 -4.89 -4.77 7.42
CA ARG A 182 -6.23 -4.53 7.98
C ARG A 182 -7.03 -3.51 7.17
N ARG A 183 -6.35 -2.60 6.47
CA ARG A 183 -6.97 -1.63 5.54
C ARG A 183 -7.31 -2.25 4.22
N MET A 184 -6.55 -3.27 3.84
CA MET A 184 -6.78 -4.04 2.65
C MET A 184 -7.96 -5.01 2.78
N ALA A 185 -8.39 -5.40 3.98
CA ALA A 185 -9.51 -6.32 4.17
C ALA A 185 -10.86 -5.78 3.60
N PRO A 186 -11.33 -4.55 3.92
CA PRO A 186 -12.52 -3.98 3.28
C PRO A 186 -12.37 -3.82 1.77
N LEU A 187 -11.20 -3.39 1.30
CA LEU A 187 -10.93 -3.27 -0.13
C LEU A 187 -11.02 -4.65 -0.84
N SER A 188 -10.47 -5.69 -0.21
CA SER A 188 -10.53 -7.06 -0.73
C SER A 188 -11.96 -7.59 -0.75
N HIS A 189 -12.77 -7.23 0.25
CA HIS A 189 -14.18 -7.58 0.31
C HIS A 189 -14.95 -7.00 -0.89
N GLU A 190 -14.79 -5.70 -1.17
CA GLU A 190 -15.48 -5.04 -2.28
C GLU A 190 -14.96 -5.49 -3.66
N LEU A 191 -13.67 -5.82 -3.77
CA LEU A 191 -13.08 -6.31 -5.02
C LEU A 191 -13.32 -7.81 -5.25
N ALA A 192 -13.71 -8.57 -4.22
CA ALA A 192 -13.96 -9.99 -4.34
C ALA A 192 -15.21 -10.24 -5.21
N GLY A 193 -15.02 -10.95 -6.32
CA GLY A 193 -16.08 -11.23 -7.28
C GLY A 193 -16.39 -10.08 -8.24
N LEU A 194 -15.68 -8.95 -8.14
CA LEU A 194 -15.80 -7.88 -9.12
C LEU A 194 -15.28 -8.36 -10.48
N ILE A 195 -16.12 -8.26 -11.50
CA ILE A 195 -15.74 -8.47 -12.90
C ILE A 195 -15.82 -7.10 -13.57
N LEU A 196 -14.66 -6.57 -13.98
CA LEU A 196 -14.63 -5.37 -14.79
C LEU A 196 -14.91 -5.78 -16.25
N PRO A 197 -15.99 -5.29 -16.88
CA PRO A 197 -16.25 -5.56 -18.28
C PRO A 197 -15.22 -4.84 -19.12
N HIS A 198 -14.42 -5.58 -19.88
CA HIS A 198 -13.44 -5.01 -20.79
C HIS A 198 -14.10 -4.38 -22.03
N GLU A 199 -15.23 -4.93 -22.48
CA GLU A 199 -15.89 -4.56 -23.73
C GLU A 199 -16.98 -3.47 -23.57
N HIS A 200 -17.02 -2.72 -22.47
CA HIS A 200 -18.06 -1.69 -22.29
C HIS A 200 -18.07 -0.63 -23.42
N TYR A 201 -16.92 -0.44 -24.08
CA TYR A 201 -16.74 0.43 -25.25
C TYR A 201 -16.39 -0.34 -26.55
N GLY A 202 -16.52 -1.67 -26.55
CA GLY A 202 -16.11 -2.56 -27.64
C GLY A 202 -14.75 -3.24 -27.41
N SER A 203 -14.49 -4.37 -28.09
CA SER A 203 -13.17 -5.04 -28.02
C SER A 203 -12.18 -4.29 -28.91
N HIS A 204 -11.37 -3.41 -28.31
CA HIS A 204 -10.23 -2.81 -29.02
C HIS A 204 -9.04 -3.77 -29.13
N LEU A 205 -9.27 -5.08 -29.00
CA LEU A 205 -8.27 -6.14 -29.12
C LEU A 205 -8.57 -7.01 -30.33
N ASP A 206 -7.51 -7.48 -31.01
CA ASP A 206 -7.62 -8.44 -32.10
C ASP A 206 -7.89 -9.86 -31.56
N SER A 207 -8.04 -10.82 -32.47
CA SER A 207 -8.23 -12.24 -32.13
C SER A 207 -7.06 -12.88 -31.37
N TYR A 208 -5.94 -12.18 -31.20
CA TYR A 208 -4.78 -12.57 -30.41
C TYR A 208 -4.67 -11.79 -29.08
N GLY A 209 -5.65 -10.94 -28.74
CA GLY A 209 -5.65 -10.13 -27.53
C GLY A 209 -4.70 -8.92 -27.58
N LYS A 210 -4.29 -8.47 -28.77
CA LYS A 210 -3.46 -7.27 -28.96
C LYS A 210 -4.31 -6.06 -29.31
N THR A 211 -3.92 -4.91 -28.80
CA THR A 211 -4.61 -3.63 -29.03
C THR A 211 -4.61 -3.26 -30.51
N VAL A 212 -5.81 -3.12 -31.08
CA VAL A 212 -6.10 -2.76 -32.47
C VAL A 212 -5.90 -1.26 -32.70
N ASP A 213 -6.26 -0.44 -31.71
CA ASP A 213 -6.13 1.01 -31.73
C ASP A 213 -5.21 1.49 -30.61
N LYS A 214 -4.01 1.95 -30.97
CA LYS A 214 -3.00 2.41 -30.02
C LYS A 214 -3.34 3.76 -29.38
N ASP A 215 -4.25 4.53 -29.99
CA ASP A 215 -4.64 5.84 -29.47
C ASP A 215 -5.70 5.72 -28.35
N LEU A 216 -6.27 4.51 -28.17
CA LEU A 216 -7.21 4.14 -27.11
C LEU A 216 -6.55 3.38 -25.94
N GLU A 217 -5.23 3.20 -25.97
CA GLU A 217 -4.42 2.56 -24.92
C GLU A 217 -3.76 3.59 -23.98
#